data_AF-A0A7C6J022-F1
#
_entry.id   AF-A0A7C6J022-F1
#
_cell.length_a   1.000
_cell.length_b   1.000
_cell.length_c   1.000
_cell.angle_alpha   90.00
_cell.angle_beta   90.00
_cell.angle_gamma   90.00
#
_symmetry.space_group_name_H-M   'P 1'
#
loop_
_entity.id
_entity.type
_entity.pdbx_description
1 polymer ?
#
loop_
_entity_poly.entity_id
_entity_poly.type
_entity_poly.pdbx_seq_one_letter_code
_entity_poly.pdbx_strand_id
1 'polypeptide(L)'
;MNSPFTRIQYLIGSLGINLLQEAHVVVVGLGGVGGMSAEVLVRSGIGKMTIIDFDTVEITNLNRQIITNSNNIGQKKADILKERLLLINPKLQIEAHAAFIDQTNIDQIIPKRVDFVLDAIDKLDAKVDLIKYCLTNKIPFISAMGAGQRFEPLKLKVATINQTHTDPLARALRKKLRDQKVDDNFPVVFSTEQPQPKRFENVGSYMPVTSFSGTLMADYAIKNILSKEVKELVLAGGCFWGVEAYYKQLYGVVKTSVGYTDGDTENPTYEDLKAGRVNHVEACKIWYRPDQISFETLLEHFFRIVDPTALNYQGNDIGIQYRNAIFFQNEEERDIIINVLKEKQKKYQRPIVTIVKEVQPFYDAEDYHQDYLTKNLGGYCHINLNLVKDEERK
;
A
#
# COMPACT_ATOMS: atom_id res chain seq x y z
N MET A 1 23.03 -2.03 -5.93
CA MET A 1 22.43 -2.11 -7.29
C MET A 1 21.35 -1.05 -7.40
N ASN A 2 21.30 -0.32 -8.52
CA ASN A 2 20.26 0.69 -8.75
C ASN A 2 18.91 -0.01 -9.04
N SER A 3 17.86 0.43 -8.36
CA SER A 3 16.47 0.00 -8.58
C SER A 3 15.86 0.79 -9.74
N PRO A 4 14.88 0.26 -10.50
CA PRO A 4 14.12 1.06 -11.47
C PRO A 4 13.47 2.30 -10.82
N PHE A 5 13.29 2.31 -9.50
CA PHE A 5 12.67 3.39 -8.73
C PHE A 5 13.67 4.33 -8.05
N THR A 6 14.99 4.19 -8.28
CA THR A 6 16.02 5.02 -7.63
C THR A 6 15.77 6.52 -7.79
N ARG A 7 15.30 6.99 -8.95
CA ARG A 7 15.05 8.44 -9.16
C ARG A 7 13.90 8.98 -8.31
N ILE A 8 12.81 8.22 -8.19
CA ILE A 8 11.68 8.64 -7.35
C ILE A 8 12.04 8.46 -5.86
N GLN A 9 12.85 7.45 -5.51
CA GLN A 9 13.37 7.29 -4.15
C GLN A 9 14.16 8.52 -3.66
N TYR A 10 14.92 9.19 -4.53
CA TYR A 10 15.60 10.44 -4.16
C TYR A 10 14.63 11.57 -3.80
N LEU A 11 13.40 11.53 -4.32
CA LEU A 11 12.37 12.52 -4.04
C LEU A 11 11.57 12.20 -2.77
N ILE A 12 11.24 10.93 -2.53
CA ILE A 12 10.28 10.52 -1.48
C ILE A 12 10.91 9.69 -0.34
N GLY A 13 12.22 9.45 -0.40
CA GLY A 13 12.95 8.63 0.55
C GLY A 13 12.65 7.13 0.44
N SER A 14 13.37 6.32 1.22
CA SER A 14 13.19 4.87 1.24
C SER A 14 11.83 4.46 1.83
N LEU A 15 11.34 5.17 2.85
CA LEU A 15 10.03 4.89 3.45
C LEU A 15 8.89 5.13 2.43
N GLY A 16 8.95 6.21 1.66
CA GLY A 16 7.96 6.49 0.61
C GLY A 16 7.93 5.39 -0.45
N ILE A 17 9.09 4.85 -0.83
CA ILE A 17 9.14 3.72 -1.77
C ILE A 17 8.53 2.46 -1.17
N ASN A 18 8.79 2.15 0.10
CA ASN A 18 8.16 1.01 0.76
C ASN A 18 6.63 1.16 0.81
N LEU A 19 6.12 2.37 1.11
CA LEU A 19 4.68 2.64 1.05
C LEU A 19 4.09 2.35 -0.33
N LEU A 20 4.74 2.79 -1.41
CA LEU A 20 4.26 2.53 -2.77
C LEU A 20 4.36 1.05 -3.16
N GLN A 21 5.46 0.38 -2.81
CA GLN A 21 5.66 -1.04 -3.12
C GLN A 21 4.68 -1.95 -2.36
N GLU A 22 4.25 -1.57 -1.16
CA GLU A 22 3.24 -2.32 -0.39
C GLU A 22 1.80 -1.99 -0.81
N ALA A 23 1.58 -0.84 -1.45
CA ALA A 23 0.24 -0.39 -1.82
C ALA A 23 -0.39 -1.24 -2.92
N HIS A 24 -1.67 -1.56 -2.74
CA HIS A 24 -2.54 -2.19 -3.73
C HIS A 24 -3.50 -1.18 -4.34
N VAL A 25 -3.31 -0.89 -5.64
CA VAL A 25 -4.13 0.06 -6.38
C VAL A 25 -4.97 -0.64 -7.46
N VAL A 26 -6.26 -0.33 -7.52
CA VAL A 26 -7.19 -0.86 -8.51
C VAL A 26 -7.45 0.18 -9.59
N VAL A 27 -7.43 -0.22 -10.88
CA VAL A 27 -7.81 0.65 -12.00
C VAL A 27 -8.93 0.00 -12.81
N VAL A 28 -10.07 0.68 -12.91
CA VAL A 28 -11.24 0.19 -13.64
C VAL A 28 -11.48 1.04 -14.89
N GLY A 29 -11.54 0.38 -16.05
CA GLY A 29 -11.59 1.02 -17.36
C GLY A 29 -10.19 1.36 -17.88
N LEU A 30 -9.68 0.57 -18.82
CA LEU A 30 -8.31 0.60 -19.32
C LEU A 30 -8.23 1.25 -20.72
N GLY A 31 -9.13 2.21 -20.98
CA GLY A 31 -9.09 3.07 -22.16
C GLY A 31 -8.00 4.14 -22.09
N GLY A 32 -8.24 5.29 -22.73
CA GLY A 32 -7.24 6.36 -22.85
C GLY A 32 -6.86 7.05 -21.54
N VAL A 33 -7.71 6.92 -20.51
CA VAL A 33 -7.47 7.44 -19.16
C VAL A 33 -6.82 6.37 -18.30
N GLY A 34 -7.53 5.27 -17.97
CA GLY A 34 -7.03 4.29 -17.01
C GLY A 34 -5.81 3.50 -17.50
N GLY A 35 -5.65 3.27 -18.81
CA GLY A 35 -4.43 2.67 -19.36
C GLY A 35 -3.18 3.53 -19.09
N MET A 36 -3.31 4.87 -19.17
CA MET A 36 -2.24 5.78 -18.79
C MET A 36 -2.08 5.85 -17.27
N SER A 37 -3.17 5.86 -16.50
CA SER A 37 -3.09 5.84 -15.04
C SER A 37 -2.28 4.64 -14.53
N ALA A 38 -2.55 3.45 -15.06
CA ALA A 38 -1.84 2.22 -14.72
C ALA A 38 -0.34 2.28 -15.06
N GLU A 39 0.00 2.82 -16.23
CA GLU A 39 1.39 3.04 -16.64
C GLU A 39 2.13 4.00 -15.67
N VAL A 40 1.48 5.09 -15.26
CA VAL A 40 2.06 6.05 -14.30
C VAL A 40 2.26 5.40 -12.92
N LEU A 41 1.27 4.63 -12.44
CA LEU A 41 1.35 3.92 -11.16
C LEU A 41 2.52 2.94 -11.10
N VAL A 42 2.67 2.07 -12.11
CA VAL A 42 3.80 1.10 -12.11
C VAL A 42 5.15 1.81 -12.20
N ARG A 43 5.25 2.89 -12.99
CA ARG A 43 6.50 3.66 -13.14
C ARG A 43 6.86 4.44 -11.89
N SER A 44 5.88 4.74 -11.04
CA SER A 44 6.06 5.40 -9.76
C SER A 44 6.40 4.43 -8.62
N GLY A 45 6.39 3.12 -8.88
CA GLY A 45 6.74 2.11 -7.89
C GLY A 45 5.56 1.58 -7.09
N ILE A 46 4.33 1.61 -7.63
CA ILE A 46 3.25 0.79 -7.08
C ILE A 46 3.61 -0.70 -7.24
N GLY A 47 3.51 -1.47 -6.16
CA GLY A 47 3.92 -2.88 -6.14
C GLY A 47 2.81 -3.90 -6.31
N LYS A 48 1.55 -3.54 -6.04
CA LYS A 48 0.38 -4.40 -6.25
C LYS A 48 -0.71 -3.69 -7.05
N MET A 49 -1.25 -4.34 -8.08
CA MET A 49 -2.29 -3.77 -8.93
C MET A 49 -3.37 -4.77 -9.32
N THR A 50 -4.61 -4.31 -9.37
CA THR A 50 -5.71 -5.04 -10.05
C THR A 50 -6.25 -4.15 -11.16
N ILE A 51 -6.25 -4.64 -12.40
CA ILE A 51 -6.70 -3.88 -13.57
C ILE A 51 -7.91 -4.57 -14.22
N ILE A 52 -8.96 -3.80 -14.53
CA ILE A 52 -10.27 -4.35 -14.91
C ILE A 52 -10.80 -3.63 -16.14
N ASP A 53 -11.04 -4.37 -17.22
CA ASP A 53 -11.71 -3.89 -18.44
C ASP A 53 -12.27 -5.08 -19.23
N PHE A 54 -13.48 -4.96 -19.78
CA PHE A 54 -14.12 -6.01 -20.57
C PHE A 54 -13.82 -5.92 -22.08
N ASP A 55 -13.33 -4.77 -22.55
CA ASP A 55 -13.14 -4.50 -23.96
C ASP A 55 -11.91 -5.21 -24.55
N THR A 56 -11.97 -5.39 -25.87
CA THR A 56 -10.80 -5.69 -26.71
C THR A 56 -10.23 -4.43 -27.36
N VAL A 57 -8.98 -4.51 -27.81
CA VAL A 57 -8.34 -3.44 -28.59
C VAL A 57 -9.01 -3.32 -29.96
N GLU A 58 -9.47 -2.11 -30.29
CA GLU A 58 -9.96 -1.76 -31.62
C GLU A 58 -8.99 -0.86 -32.38
N ILE A 59 -9.05 -0.88 -33.72
CA ILE A 59 -8.24 0.01 -34.56
C ILE A 59 -8.46 1.50 -34.22
N THR A 60 -9.67 1.87 -33.81
CA THR A 60 -10.03 3.24 -33.43
C THR A 60 -9.40 3.68 -32.11
N ASN A 61 -8.79 2.76 -31.35
CA ASN A 61 -8.20 3.03 -30.04
C ASN A 61 -6.75 3.54 -30.14
N LEU A 62 -6.07 3.26 -31.27
CA LEU A 62 -4.68 3.61 -31.53
C LEU A 62 -4.37 5.10 -31.38
N ASN A 63 -5.37 5.96 -31.56
CA ASN A 63 -5.17 7.41 -31.47
C ASN A 63 -4.96 7.94 -30.03
N ARG A 64 -5.34 7.17 -28.99
CA ARG A 64 -5.46 7.70 -27.62
C ARG A 64 -5.11 6.74 -26.49
N GLN A 65 -4.93 5.45 -26.78
CA GLN A 65 -4.72 4.43 -25.76
C GLN A 65 -3.28 3.92 -25.84
N ILE A 66 -2.49 4.18 -24.80
CA ILE A 66 -1.06 3.81 -24.72
C ILE A 66 -0.80 2.31 -24.89
N ILE A 67 -1.81 1.48 -24.58
CA ILE A 67 -1.71 0.02 -24.58
C ILE A 67 -1.84 -0.58 -25.98
N THR A 68 -2.24 0.21 -26.97
CA THR A 68 -2.67 -0.28 -28.29
C THR A 68 -1.61 -0.09 -29.37
N ASN A 69 -1.48 -1.05 -30.27
CA ASN A 69 -0.63 -0.99 -31.46
C ASN A 69 -1.19 -1.89 -32.57
N SER A 70 -0.57 -1.91 -33.75
CA SER A 70 -1.04 -2.69 -34.90
C SER A 70 -1.08 -4.20 -34.65
N ASN A 71 -0.30 -4.72 -33.70
CA ASN A 71 -0.11 -6.15 -33.49
C ASN A 71 -1.07 -6.73 -32.44
N ASN A 72 -1.80 -5.88 -31.69
CA ASN A 72 -2.66 -6.34 -30.60
C ASN A 72 -4.15 -6.03 -30.78
N ILE A 73 -4.57 -5.67 -32.00
CA ILE A 73 -5.98 -5.53 -32.36
C ILE A 73 -6.74 -6.84 -32.10
N GLY A 74 -7.91 -6.75 -31.47
CA GLY A 74 -8.75 -7.89 -31.09
C GLY A 74 -8.37 -8.57 -29.77
N GLN A 75 -7.23 -8.22 -29.17
CA GLN A 75 -6.80 -8.77 -27.88
C GLN A 75 -7.46 -8.02 -26.72
N LYS A 76 -7.65 -8.69 -25.58
CA LYS A 76 -8.24 -8.09 -24.37
C LYS A 76 -7.34 -6.99 -23.81
N LYS A 77 -7.91 -5.82 -23.49
CA LYS A 77 -7.14 -4.68 -22.97
C LYS A 77 -6.45 -5.00 -21.65
N ALA A 78 -7.14 -5.70 -20.75
CA ALA A 78 -6.61 -6.10 -19.45
C ALA A 78 -5.35 -6.98 -19.57
N ASP A 79 -5.38 -7.97 -20.45
CA ASP A 79 -4.27 -8.91 -20.64
C ASP A 79 -3.05 -8.22 -21.25
N ILE A 80 -3.25 -7.43 -22.32
CA ILE A 80 -2.19 -6.67 -22.97
C ILE A 80 -1.54 -5.66 -22.02
N LEU A 81 -2.34 -4.98 -21.21
CA LEU A 81 -1.80 -4.02 -20.26
C LEU A 81 -1.01 -4.74 -19.16
N LYS A 82 -1.48 -5.88 -18.64
CA LYS A 82 -0.72 -6.68 -17.68
C LYS A 82 0.67 -7.05 -18.22
N GLU A 83 0.74 -7.58 -19.44
CA GLU A 83 2.00 -7.90 -20.11
C GLU A 83 2.93 -6.68 -20.18
N ARG A 84 2.38 -5.54 -20.60
CA ARG A 84 3.12 -4.29 -20.69
C ARG A 84 3.66 -3.81 -19.33
N LEU A 85 2.85 -3.84 -18.27
CA LEU A 85 3.27 -3.36 -16.94
C LEU A 85 4.37 -4.26 -16.34
N LEU A 86 4.32 -5.57 -16.60
CA LEU A 86 5.36 -6.50 -16.17
C LEU A 86 6.71 -6.28 -16.89
N LEU A 87 6.70 -5.75 -18.12
CA LEU A 87 7.93 -5.31 -18.79
C LEU A 87 8.57 -4.08 -18.12
N ILE A 88 7.77 -3.28 -17.40
CA ILE A 88 8.25 -2.10 -16.66
C ILE A 88 8.74 -2.48 -15.27
N ASN A 89 7.96 -3.29 -14.55
CA ASN A 89 8.30 -3.81 -13.24
C ASN A 89 8.02 -5.32 -13.19
N PRO A 90 9.03 -6.17 -13.44
CA PRO A 90 8.87 -7.62 -13.38
C PRO A 90 8.48 -8.17 -12.00
N LYS A 91 8.61 -7.36 -10.93
CA LYS A 91 8.22 -7.71 -9.56
C LYS A 91 6.80 -7.24 -9.20
N LEU A 92 6.10 -6.56 -10.10
CA LEU A 92 4.73 -6.13 -9.89
C LEU A 92 3.82 -7.34 -9.64
N GLN A 93 3.10 -7.34 -8.53
CA GLN A 93 2.02 -8.29 -8.31
C GLN A 93 0.77 -7.76 -9.00
N ILE A 94 0.32 -8.43 -10.07
CA ILE A 94 -0.77 -7.90 -10.90
C ILE A 94 -1.82 -8.95 -11.29
N GLU A 95 -3.06 -8.61 -10.99
CA GLU A 95 -4.26 -9.31 -11.41
C GLU A 95 -4.95 -8.51 -12.53
N ALA A 96 -5.40 -9.22 -13.57
CA ALA A 96 -6.08 -8.64 -14.71
C ALA A 96 -7.42 -9.34 -14.90
N HIS A 97 -8.50 -8.58 -14.92
CA HIS A 97 -9.86 -9.10 -15.11
C HIS A 97 -10.42 -8.55 -16.41
N ALA A 98 -10.60 -9.45 -17.37
CA ALA A 98 -11.32 -9.18 -18.61
C ALA A 98 -12.85 -9.20 -18.35
N ALA A 99 -13.34 -8.28 -17.52
CA ALA A 99 -14.69 -8.32 -16.96
C ALA A 99 -15.31 -6.92 -16.87
N PHE A 100 -16.63 -6.88 -16.99
CA PHE A 100 -17.44 -5.69 -16.71
C PHE A 100 -17.79 -5.68 -15.23
N ILE A 101 -17.76 -4.52 -14.59
CA ILE A 101 -18.14 -4.39 -13.17
C ILE A 101 -19.59 -3.95 -13.05
N ASP A 102 -20.34 -4.64 -12.21
CA ASP A 102 -21.67 -4.25 -11.75
C ASP A 102 -21.90 -4.69 -10.29
N GLN A 103 -23.09 -4.41 -9.76
CA GLN A 103 -23.48 -4.74 -8.39
C GLN A 103 -23.42 -6.24 -8.06
N THR A 104 -23.41 -7.14 -9.06
CA THR A 104 -23.45 -8.59 -8.85
C THR A 104 -22.06 -9.20 -8.69
N ASN A 105 -21.01 -8.53 -9.15
CA ASN A 105 -19.66 -9.07 -9.18
C ASN A 105 -18.58 -8.19 -8.54
N ILE A 106 -18.87 -6.93 -8.21
CA ILE A 106 -17.87 -5.98 -7.69
C ILE A 106 -17.17 -6.49 -6.42
N ASP A 107 -17.91 -7.11 -5.50
CA ASP A 107 -17.37 -7.68 -4.25
C ASP A 107 -16.41 -8.86 -4.48
N GLN A 108 -16.50 -9.51 -5.64
CA GLN A 108 -15.65 -10.65 -6.01
C GLN A 108 -14.42 -10.20 -6.80
N ILE A 109 -14.53 -9.09 -7.55
CA ILE A 109 -13.47 -8.58 -8.42
C ILE A 109 -12.55 -7.61 -7.66
N ILE A 110 -13.11 -6.73 -6.82
CA ILE A 110 -12.28 -5.78 -6.05
C ILE A 110 -11.74 -6.50 -4.81
N PRO A 111 -10.40 -6.56 -4.63
CA PRO A 111 -9.81 -7.18 -3.45
C PRO A 111 -10.30 -6.54 -2.15
N LYS A 112 -10.35 -7.34 -1.08
CA LYS A 112 -10.76 -6.84 0.25
C LYS A 112 -9.83 -5.76 0.82
N ARG A 113 -8.54 -5.84 0.47
CA ARG A 113 -7.49 -4.91 0.92
C ARG A 113 -6.99 -4.11 -0.25
N VAL A 114 -7.44 -2.87 -0.34
CA VAL A 114 -7.07 -1.95 -1.41
C VAL A 114 -6.76 -0.60 -0.77
N ASP A 115 -5.66 0.01 -1.19
CA ASP A 115 -5.24 1.33 -0.72
C ASP A 115 -5.89 2.45 -1.52
N PHE A 116 -6.17 2.21 -2.80
CA PHE A 116 -6.77 3.21 -3.68
C PHE A 116 -7.47 2.61 -4.91
N VAL A 117 -8.57 3.23 -5.36
CA VAL A 117 -9.27 2.88 -6.61
C VAL A 117 -9.28 4.05 -7.60
N LEU A 118 -8.96 3.78 -8.86
CA LEU A 118 -9.07 4.72 -9.97
C LEU A 118 -10.22 4.30 -10.89
N ASP A 119 -11.28 5.10 -10.90
CA ASP A 119 -12.46 4.89 -11.73
C ASP A 119 -12.35 5.66 -13.06
N ALA A 120 -11.98 4.95 -14.11
CA ALA A 120 -11.94 5.43 -15.50
C ALA A 120 -13.04 4.82 -16.38
N ILE A 121 -14.16 4.37 -15.77
CA ILE A 121 -15.33 3.85 -16.47
C ILE A 121 -16.04 4.97 -17.23
N ASP A 122 -16.51 4.68 -18.44
CA ASP A 122 -17.30 5.59 -19.28
C ASP A 122 -18.83 5.36 -19.16
N LYS A 123 -19.27 4.12 -18.93
CA LYS A 123 -20.67 3.75 -18.71
C LYS A 123 -21.18 4.23 -17.35
N LEU A 124 -22.21 5.07 -17.38
CA LEU A 124 -22.74 5.76 -16.20
C LEU A 124 -23.21 4.82 -15.08
N ASP A 125 -23.88 3.71 -15.41
CA ASP A 125 -24.41 2.75 -14.42
C ASP A 125 -23.27 2.08 -13.63
N ALA A 126 -22.34 1.41 -14.31
CA ALA A 126 -21.18 0.79 -13.68
C ALA A 126 -20.34 1.79 -12.88
N LYS A 127 -20.24 3.03 -13.35
CA LYS A 127 -19.55 4.11 -12.64
C LYS A 127 -20.20 4.41 -11.29
N VAL A 128 -21.53 4.50 -11.27
CA VAL A 128 -22.29 4.71 -10.03
C VAL A 128 -22.14 3.52 -9.09
N ASP A 129 -22.16 2.28 -9.61
CA ASP A 129 -22.00 1.08 -8.81
C ASP A 129 -20.62 1.02 -8.13
N LEU A 130 -19.54 1.33 -8.87
CA LEU A 130 -18.19 1.42 -8.33
C LEU A 130 -18.07 2.51 -7.24
N ILE A 131 -18.62 3.69 -7.51
CA ILE A 131 -18.60 4.81 -6.54
C ILE A 131 -19.31 4.41 -5.25
N LYS A 132 -20.50 3.80 -5.35
CA LYS A 132 -21.24 3.32 -4.17
C LYS A 132 -20.47 2.28 -3.39
N TYR A 133 -19.83 1.33 -4.07
CA TYR A 133 -19.02 0.31 -3.43
C TYR A 133 -17.84 0.92 -2.67
N CYS A 134 -17.10 1.85 -3.28
CA CYS A 134 -15.99 2.53 -2.62
C CYS A 134 -16.45 3.34 -1.40
N LEU A 135 -17.56 4.09 -1.51
CA LEU A 135 -18.12 4.87 -0.40
C LEU A 135 -18.58 3.96 0.76
N THR A 136 -19.27 2.87 0.44
CA THR A 136 -19.80 1.91 1.44
C THR A 136 -18.66 1.23 2.21
N ASN A 137 -17.61 0.82 1.49
CA ASN A 137 -16.45 0.14 2.07
C ASN A 137 -15.35 1.10 2.55
N LYS A 138 -15.58 2.42 2.48
CA LYS A 138 -14.63 3.48 2.85
C LYS A 138 -13.27 3.34 2.14
N ILE A 139 -13.29 2.89 0.89
CA ILE A 139 -12.10 2.73 0.06
C ILE A 139 -11.78 4.09 -0.58
N PRO A 140 -10.56 4.64 -0.40
CA PRO A 140 -10.14 5.85 -1.10
C PRO A 140 -10.21 5.68 -2.61
N PHE A 141 -10.77 6.65 -3.32
CA PHE A 141 -10.88 6.58 -4.78
C PHE A 141 -10.85 7.96 -5.44
N ILE A 142 -10.61 7.97 -6.75
CA ILE A 142 -10.81 9.13 -7.63
C ILE A 142 -11.48 8.67 -8.93
N SER A 143 -12.34 9.52 -9.49
CA SER A 143 -13.08 9.20 -10.72
C SER A 143 -12.78 10.19 -11.86
N ALA A 144 -12.57 9.70 -13.07
CA ALA A 144 -12.47 10.53 -14.26
C ALA A 144 -13.85 10.83 -14.85
N MET A 145 -14.08 12.11 -15.14
CA MET A 145 -15.23 12.56 -15.91
C MET A 145 -14.94 12.49 -17.42
N GLY A 146 -15.74 13.15 -18.25
CA GLY A 146 -15.55 13.10 -19.69
C GLY A 146 -14.20 13.69 -20.07
N ALA A 147 -13.38 12.93 -20.80
CA ALA A 147 -12.17 13.43 -21.46
C ALA A 147 -12.34 13.56 -23.00
N GLY A 148 -13.46 13.05 -23.53
CA GLY A 148 -13.82 13.20 -24.94
C GLY A 148 -14.23 14.63 -25.30
N GLN A 149 -14.21 14.91 -26.61
CA GLN A 149 -14.56 16.19 -27.23
C GLN A 149 -13.78 17.39 -26.67
N ARG A 150 -12.52 17.18 -26.34
CA ARG A 150 -11.67 18.21 -25.72
C ARG A 150 -10.30 18.22 -26.35
N PHE A 151 -9.65 19.38 -26.30
CA PHE A 151 -8.35 19.58 -26.91
C PHE A 151 -7.33 20.27 -25.99
N GLU A 152 -7.76 20.82 -24.85
CA GLU A 152 -6.91 21.60 -23.95
C GLU A 152 -6.58 20.82 -22.66
N PRO A 153 -5.45 20.08 -22.60
CA PRO A 153 -5.08 19.30 -21.42
C PRO A 153 -4.83 20.17 -20.17
N LEU A 154 -4.39 21.42 -20.35
CA LEU A 154 -4.14 22.34 -19.23
C LEU A 154 -5.42 22.83 -18.52
N LYS A 155 -6.60 22.54 -19.07
CA LYS A 155 -7.89 22.82 -18.44
C LYS A 155 -8.41 21.70 -17.54
N LEU A 156 -7.67 20.60 -17.44
CA LEU A 156 -7.96 19.51 -16.50
C LEU A 156 -7.60 19.93 -15.07
N LYS A 157 -8.45 19.56 -14.11
CA LYS A 157 -8.18 19.75 -12.68
C LYS A 157 -8.85 18.68 -11.84
N VAL A 158 -8.35 18.51 -10.62
CA VAL A 158 -9.00 17.74 -9.56
C VAL A 158 -9.94 18.67 -8.78
N ALA A 159 -11.17 18.24 -8.54
CA ALA A 159 -12.14 18.90 -7.66
C ALA A 159 -13.12 17.86 -7.09
N THR A 160 -14.03 18.26 -6.20
CA THR A 160 -15.14 17.39 -5.81
C THR A 160 -16.20 17.32 -6.91
N ILE A 161 -16.91 16.18 -7.05
CA ILE A 161 -17.91 16.01 -8.11
C ILE A 161 -18.98 17.12 -8.09
N ASN A 162 -19.40 17.58 -6.91
CA ASN A 162 -20.39 18.65 -6.74
C ASN A 162 -19.91 20.04 -7.20
N GLN A 163 -18.60 20.26 -7.34
CA GLN A 163 -18.00 21.51 -7.84
C GLN A 163 -17.76 21.50 -9.37
N THR A 164 -18.02 20.38 -10.03
CA THR A 164 -17.80 20.27 -11.48
C THR A 164 -18.84 21.03 -12.29
N HIS A 165 -18.40 21.55 -13.43
CA HIS A 165 -19.19 22.29 -14.41
C HIS A 165 -18.70 21.91 -15.81
N THR A 166 -19.38 22.37 -16.87
CA THR A 166 -19.11 22.12 -18.31
C THR A 166 -19.07 20.66 -18.79
N ASP A 167 -19.01 19.68 -17.89
CA ASP A 167 -18.89 18.26 -18.23
C ASP A 167 -20.26 17.53 -18.24
N PRO A 168 -20.72 17.01 -19.40
CA PRO A 168 -21.99 16.30 -19.50
C PRO A 168 -22.04 14.99 -18.70
N LEU A 169 -20.94 14.24 -18.63
CA LEU A 169 -20.86 13.01 -17.85
C LEU A 169 -20.95 13.33 -16.36
N ALA A 170 -20.20 14.35 -15.91
CA ALA A 170 -20.28 14.80 -14.52
C ALA A 170 -21.69 15.28 -14.16
N ARG A 171 -22.36 16.00 -15.06
CA ARG A 171 -23.75 16.45 -14.85
C ARG A 171 -24.72 15.27 -14.72
N ALA A 172 -24.60 14.28 -15.60
CA ALA A 172 -25.43 13.07 -15.56
C ALA A 172 -25.17 12.26 -14.28
N LEU A 173 -23.89 12.10 -13.89
CA LEU A 173 -23.48 11.44 -12.66
C LEU A 173 -24.05 12.14 -11.43
N ARG A 174 -23.88 13.46 -11.30
CA ARG A 174 -24.47 14.24 -10.20
C ARG A 174 -25.98 14.06 -10.10
N LYS A 175 -26.69 14.07 -11.23
CA LYS A 175 -28.14 13.82 -11.22
C LYS A 175 -28.45 12.43 -10.66
N LYS A 176 -27.77 11.40 -11.16
CA LYS A 176 -28.00 10.01 -10.75
C LYS A 176 -27.66 9.77 -9.27
N LEU A 177 -26.57 10.35 -8.78
CA LEU A 177 -26.19 10.27 -7.37
C LEU A 177 -27.25 10.92 -6.47
N ARG A 178 -27.74 12.13 -6.83
CA ARG A 178 -28.83 12.78 -6.09
C ARG A 178 -30.12 11.97 -6.09
N ASP A 179 -30.52 11.47 -7.25
CA ASP A 179 -31.74 10.65 -7.39
C ASP A 179 -31.66 9.38 -6.51
N GLN A 180 -30.44 8.87 -6.29
CA GLN A 180 -30.17 7.68 -5.49
C GLN A 180 -29.66 7.98 -4.07
N LYS A 181 -29.65 9.25 -3.64
CA LYS A 181 -29.17 9.71 -2.32
C LYS A 181 -27.76 9.23 -1.96
N VAL A 182 -26.85 9.22 -2.94
CA VAL A 182 -25.43 8.89 -2.75
C VAL A 182 -24.64 10.17 -2.47
N ASP A 183 -23.66 10.09 -1.56
CA ASP A 183 -22.74 11.19 -1.25
C ASP A 183 -22.01 11.67 -2.52
N ASP A 184 -21.89 12.98 -2.68
CA ASP A 184 -21.24 13.67 -3.80
C ASP A 184 -20.00 14.48 -3.36
N ASN A 185 -19.47 14.20 -2.17
CA ASN A 185 -18.23 14.76 -1.65
C ASN A 185 -17.02 13.83 -1.89
N PHE A 186 -16.71 13.56 -3.15
CA PHE A 186 -15.55 12.74 -3.54
C PHE A 186 -14.78 13.36 -4.71
N PRO A 187 -13.46 13.08 -4.82
CA PRO A 187 -12.61 13.72 -5.81
C PRO A 187 -12.84 13.14 -7.21
N VAL A 188 -12.79 14.03 -8.20
CA VAL A 188 -12.86 13.70 -9.62
C VAL A 188 -11.85 14.51 -10.42
N VAL A 189 -11.41 13.95 -11.54
CA VAL A 189 -10.72 14.71 -12.60
C VAL A 189 -11.75 15.13 -13.63
N PHE A 190 -11.85 16.43 -13.91
CA PHE A 190 -12.68 16.97 -14.99
C PHE A 190 -11.97 18.13 -15.69
N SER A 191 -12.45 18.50 -16.88
CA SER A 191 -11.94 19.67 -17.60
C SER A 191 -12.96 20.81 -17.56
N THR A 192 -12.45 22.03 -17.34
CA THR A 192 -13.23 23.27 -17.44
C THR A 192 -13.46 23.72 -18.89
N GLU A 193 -12.85 23.04 -19.87
CA GLU A 193 -13.13 23.24 -21.30
C GLU A 193 -14.59 22.89 -21.61
N GLN A 194 -15.24 23.74 -22.41
CA GLN A 194 -16.52 23.38 -23.00
C GLN A 194 -16.29 22.27 -24.03
N PRO A 195 -17.06 21.17 -24.00
CA PRO A 195 -16.94 20.13 -25.00
C PRO A 195 -17.12 20.69 -26.41
N GLN A 196 -16.20 20.34 -27.30
CA GLN A 196 -16.27 20.68 -28.71
C GLN A 196 -17.57 20.11 -29.32
N PRO A 197 -18.22 20.83 -30.26
CA PRO A 197 -19.43 20.35 -30.90
C PRO A 197 -19.25 18.95 -31.51
N LYS A 198 -20.26 18.09 -31.36
CA LYS A 198 -20.25 16.78 -32.05
C LYS A 198 -20.31 17.03 -33.55
N ARG A 199 -19.25 16.63 -34.26
CA ARG A 199 -19.20 16.64 -35.74
C ARG A 199 -19.65 15.31 -36.35
N PHE A 200 -19.62 14.24 -35.56
CA PHE A 200 -19.98 12.88 -35.93
C PHE A 200 -20.78 12.22 -34.80
N GLU A 201 -21.36 11.05 -35.07
CA GLU A 201 -22.12 10.27 -34.08
C GLU A 201 -21.24 9.89 -32.88
N ASN A 202 -20.04 9.39 -33.17
CA ASN A 202 -19.04 9.01 -32.18
C ASN A 202 -18.29 10.20 -31.59
N VAL A 203 -17.92 10.06 -30.32
CA VAL A 203 -17.17 11.08 -29.57
C VAL A 203 -15.71 11.09 -30.01
N GLY A 204 -15.27 12.21 -30.56
CA GLY A 204 -13.85 12.46 -30.84
C GLY A 204 -13.03 12.56 -29.55
N SER A 205 -11.75 12.22 -29.64
CA SER A 205 -10.84 12.19 -28.49
C SER A 205 -9.43 12.58 -28.90
N TYR A 206 -8.70 13.19 -27.97
CA TYR A 206 -7.34 13.67 -28.19
C TYR A 206 -6.44 13.12 -27.08
N MET A 207 -5.40 12.37 -27.47
CA MET A 207 -4.57 11.63 -26.52
C MET A 207 -4.03 12.49 -25.37
N PRO A 208 -3.49 13.69 -25.58
CA PRO A 208 -3.00 14.52 -24.49
C PRO A 208 -4.04 14.81 -23.41
N VAL A 209 -5.32 14.95 -23.75
CA VAL A 209 -6.38 15.17 -22.75
C VAL A 209 -6.67 13.88 -21.99
N THR A 210 -6.85 12.76 -22.68
CA THR A 210 -7.15 11.48 -22.00
C THR A 210 -5.98 11.01 -21.15
N SER A 211 -4.75 11.14 -21.66
CA SER A 211 -3.54 10.74 -20.93
C SER A 211 -3.28 11.64 -19.73
N PHE A 212 -3.40 12.98 -19.87
CA PHE A 212 -3.23 13.88 -18.72
C PHE A 212 -4.30 13.64 -17.66
N SER A 213 -5.53 13.32 -18.06
CA SER A 213 -6.56 12.93 -17.09
C SER A 213 -6.14 11.69 -16.30
N GLY A 214 -5.57 10.68 -16.96
CA GLY A 214 -5.05 9.49 -16.30
C GLY A 214 -3.86 9.78 -15.39
N THR A 215 -2.93 10.61 -15.86
CA THR A 215 -1.78 11.08 -15.07
C THR A 215 -2.21 11.82 -13.80
N LEU A 216 -3.21 12.71 -13.88
CA LEU A 216 -3.73 13.41 -12.71
C LEU A 216 -4.41 12.47 -11.70
N MET A 217 -5.13 11.46 -12.17
CA MET A 217 -5.70 10.45 -11.28
C MET A 217 -4.61 9.66 -10.55
N ALA A 218 -3.57 9.23 -11.28
CA ALA A 218 -2.45 8.50 -10.70
C ALA A 218 -1.65 9.37 -9.72
N ASP A 219 -1.36 10.64 -10.07
CA ASP A 219 -0.72 11.61 -9.17
C ASP A 219 -1.51 11.77 -7.86
N TYR A 220 -2.84 11.91 -7.96
CA TYR A 220 -3.69 12.02 -6.78
C TYR A 220 -3.62 10.77 -5.90
N ALA A 221 -3.68 9.58 -6.49
CA ALA A 221 -3.57 8.31 -5.77
C ALA A 221 -2.21 8.15 -5.08
N ILE A 222 -1.12 8.43 -5.80
CA ILE A 222 0.26 8.36 -5.28
C ILE A 222 0.43 9.30 -4.09
N LYS A 223 -0.01 10.55 -4.21
CA LYS A 223 0.04 11.52 -3.11
C LYS A 223 -0.81 11.10 -1.92
N ASN A 224 -1.98 10.51 -2.14
CA ASN A 224 -2.83 9.99 -1.06
C ASN A 224 -2.14 8.85 -0.29
N ILE A 225 -1.45 7.95 -0.99
CA ILE A 225 -0.71 6.84 -0.38
C ILE A 225 0.50 7.37 0.40
N LEU A 226 1.24 8.31 -0.18
CA LEU A 226 2.42 8.92 0.45
C LEU A 226 2.06 9.82 1.64
N SER A 227 0.83 10.33 1.72
CA SER A 227 0.38 11.15 2.84
C SER A 227 -0.11 10.34 4.05
N LYS A 228 -0.10 9.00 3.99
CA LYS A 228 -0.53 8.16 5.10
C LYS A 228 0.44 8.27 6.26
N GLU A 229 -0.11 8.33 7.47
CA GLU A 229 0.69 8.34 8.69
C GLU A 229 1.42 7.01 8.83
N VAL A 230 2.69 7.08 9.25
CA VAL A 230 3.50 5.92 9.59
C VAL A 230 4.07 6.15 10.99
N LYS A 231 3.86 5.19 11.88
CA LYS A 231 4.41 5.18 13.23
C LYS A 231 5.52 4.14 13.35
N GLU A 232 6.35 4.30 14.38
CA GLU A 232 7.45 3.38 14.68
C GLU A 232 7.14 2.58 15.97
N LEU A 233 7.71 1.38 16.07
CA LEU A 233 7.69 0.56 17.27
C LEU A 233 9.00 -0.21 17.34
N VAL A 234 9.67 -0.19 18.50
CA VAL A 234 10.89 -0.98 18.72
C VAL A 234 10.60 -2.08 19.73
N LEU A 235 10.88 -3.32 19.35
CA LEU A 235 10.65 -4.52 20.16
C LEU A 235 11.92 -5.35 20.25
N ALA A 236 12.22 -5.86 21.45
CA ALA A 236 13.23 -6.89 21.68
C ALA A 236 12.54 -8.14 22.21
N GLY A 237 12.80 -9.28 21.58
CA GLY A 237 12.05 -10.52 21.82
C GLY A 237 12.87 -11.79 21.61
N GLY A 238 14.17 -11.75 21.96
CA GLY A 238 15.14 -12.77 21.59
C GLY A 238 15.92 -12.42 20.32
N CYS A 239 16.43 -13.44 19.62
CA CYS A 239 17.09 -13.26 18.32
C CYS A 239 16.22 -12.44 17.35
N PHE A 240 16.72 -11.27 16.94
CA PHE A 240 15.97 -10.30 16.14
C PHE A 240 15.59 -10.78 14.72
N TRP A 241 16.23 -11.84 14.19
CA TRP A 241 15.95 -12.37 12.85
C TRP A 241 14.54 -12.94 12.77
N GLY A 242 14.12 -13.67 13.80
CA GLY A 242 12.78 -14.24 13.88
C GLY A 242 11.71 -13.17 14.07
N VAL A 243 12.01 -12.15 14.89
CA VAL A 243 11.11 -11.01 15.13
C VAL A 243 10.89 -10.24 13.82
N GLU A 244 11.96 -9.87 13.12
CA GLU A 244 11.89 -9.19 11.83
C GLU A 244 11.07 -10.00 10.82
N ALA A 245 11.44 -11.26 10.61
CA ALA A 245 10.77 -12.12 9.64
C ALA A 245 9.28 -12.30 9.96
N TYR A 246 8.91 -12.35 11.24
CA TYR A 246 7.52 -12.44 11.67
C TYR A 246 6.74 -11.17 11.34
N TYR A 247 7.21 -9.99 11.80
CA TYR A 247 6.50 -8.72 11.60
C TYR A 247 6.44 -8.29 10.15
N LYS A 248 7.46 -8.63 9.35
CA LYS A 248 7.48 -8.32 7.91
C LYS A 248 6.29 -8.91 7.14
N GLN A 249 5.69 -9.99 7.64
CA GLN A 249 4.54 -10.66 7.03
C GLN A 249 3.20 -9.95 7.30
N LEU A 250 3.12 -9.08 8.30
CA LEU A 250 1.87 -8.50 8.76
C LEU A 250 1.37 -7.37 7.85
N TYR A 251 0.08 -7.43 7.48
CA TYR A 251 -0.59 -6.33 6.81
C TYR A 251 -0.58 -5.08 7.69
N GLY A 252 -0.27 -3.93 7.09
CA GLY A 252 -0.06 -2.68 7.82
C GLY A 252 1.38 -2.41 8.25
N VAL A 253 2.29 -3.41 8.26
CA VAL A 253 3.73 -3.15 8.46
C VAL A 253 4.34 -2.67 7.14
N VAL A 254 4.96 -1.50 7.15
CA VAL A 254 5.56 -0.88 5.95
C VAL A 254 7.02 -1.31 5.77
N LYS A 255 7.79 -1.35 6.85
CA LYS A 255 9.22 -1.67 6.84
C LYS A 255 9.62 -2.27 8.19
N THR A 256 10.64 -3.10 8.18
CA THR A 256 11.37 -3.55 9.38
C THR A 256 12.86 -3.24 9.25
N SER A 257 13.56 -3.14 10.38
CA SER A 257 15.03 -3.10 10.48
C SER A 257 15.45 -3.80 11.77
N VAL A 258 16.55 -4.54 11.75
CA VAL A 258 17.15 -5.11 12.96
C VAL A 258 18.34 -4.30 13.42
N GLY A 259 18.58 -4.26 14.72
CA GLY A 259 19.62 -3.42 15.30
C GLY A 259 19.83 -3.63 16.79
N TYR A 260 20.64 -2.73 17.34
CA TYR A 260 21.07 -2.73 18.74
C TYR A 260 20.56 -1.47 19.43
N THR A 261 20.04 -1.62 20.65
CA THR A 261 19.56 -0.48 21.45
C THR A 261 19.66 -0.79 22.95
N ASP A 262 19.30 0.17 23.80
CA ASP A 262 19.25 0.02 25.26
C ASP A 262 20.56 -0.50 25.86
N GLY A 263 21.69 0.04 25.37
CA GLY A 263 23.01 -0.27 25.90
C GLY A 263 23.83 0.95 26.31
N ASP A 264 25.07 0.70 26.72
CA ASP A 264 25.97 1.63 27.42
C ASP A 264 27.03 2.28 26.52
N THR A 265 27.04 1.96 25.24
CA THR A 265 27.99 2.47 24.25
C THR A 265 27.31 3.00 23.00
N GLU A 266 28.01 3.86 22.26
CA GLU A 266 27.57 4.30 20.93
C GLU A 266 28.11 3.38 19.84
N ASN A 267 27.31 3.14 18.79
CA ASN A 267 27.67 2.35 17.60
C ASN A 267 28.25 0.95 17.93
N PRO A 268 27.53 0.11 18.70
CA PRO A 268 27.99 -1.23 19.02
C PRO A 268 28.06 -2.12 17.76
N THR A 269 28.95 -3.10 17.76
CA THR A 269 29.03 -4.13 16.72
C THR A 269 28.47 -5.47 17.21
N TYR A 270 28.09 -6.34 16.28
CA TYR A 270 27.65 -7.70 16.63
C TYR A 270 28.68 -8.45 17.50
N GLU A 271 29.97 -8.29 17.20
CA GLU A 271 31.06 -8.93 17.94
C GLU A 271 31.27 -8.34 19.35
N ASP A 272 30.82 -7.11 19.61
CA ASP A 272 30.82 -6.55 20.96
C ASP A 272 29.73 -7.20 21.81
N LEU A 273 28.53 -7.38 21.26
CA LEU A 273 27.40 -8.03 21.93
C LEU A 273 27.70 -9.52 22.18
N LYS A 274 28.17 -10.24 21.15
CA LYS A 274 28.51 -11.66 21.25
C LYS A 274 29.61 -11.94 22.26
N ALA A 275 30.58 -11.03 22.39
CA ALA A 275 31.64 -11.13 23.39
C ALA A 275 31.20 -10.69 24.80
N GLY A 276 29.97 -10.18 24.97
CA GLY A 276 29.48 -9.65 26.25
C GLY A 276 30.22 -8.38 26.70
N ARG A 277 30.81 -7.62 25.76
CA ARG A 277 31.57 -6.39 26.04
C ARG A 277 30.67 -5.16 26.23
N VAL A 278 29.43 -5.25 25.76
CA VAL A 278 28.40 -4.21 25.84
C VAL A 278 27.08 -4.85 26.27
N ASN A 279 26.14 -4.05 26.78
CA ASN A 279 24.86 -4.54 27.32
C ASN A 279 23.63 -4.24 26.43
N HIS A 280 23.85 -3.84 25.17
CA HIS A 280 22.79 -3.63 24.19
C HIS A 280 21.90 -4.87 24.00
N VAL A 281 20.66 -4.64 23.57
CA VAL A 281 19.69 -5.67 23.18
C VAL A 281 19.59 -5.78 21.66
N GLU A 282 19.40 -7.00 21.16
CA GLU A 282 18.90 -7.21 19.80
C GLU A 282 17.44 -6.78 19.72
N ALA A 283 17.15 -5.85 18.83
CA ALA A 283 15.81 -5.30 18.65
C ALA A 283 15.41 -5.21 17.17
N CYS A 284 14.11 -5.23 16.93
CA CYS A 284 13.49 -4.95 15.65
C CYS A 284 12.75 -3.62 15.72
N LYS A 285 13.08 -2.70 14.81
CA LYS A 285 12.33 -1.48 14.57
C LYS A 285 11.33 -1.72 13.44
N ILE A 286 10.07 -1.40 13.70
CA ILE A 286 8.92 -1.68 12.84
C ILE A 286 8.26 -0.35 12.49
N TRP A 287 8.13 -0.06 11.20
CA TRP A 287 7.31 1.04 10.69
C TRP A 287 5.97 0.49 10.28
N TYR A 288 4.88 1.06 10.76
CA TYR A 288 3.53 0.55 10.50
C TYR A 288 2.50 1.67 10.27
N ARG A 289 1.41 1.30 9.61
CA ARG A 289 0.27 2.15 9.30
C ARG A 289 -0.84 1.96 10.34
N PRO A 290 -1.10 2.95 11.22
CA PRO A 290 -2.11 2.82 12.26
C PRO A 290 -3.54 2.72 11.72
N ASP A 291 -3.78 3.13 10.46
CA ASP A 291 -5.06 2.94 9.78
C ASP A 291 -5.28 1.50 9.28
N GLN A 292 -4.25 0.65 9.31
CA GLN A 292 -4.30 -0.75 8.86
C GLN A 292 -4.04 -1.76 9.99
N ILE A 293 -3.14 -1.43 10.93
CA ILE A 293 -2.82 -2.26 12.09
C ILE A 293 -2.62 -1.40 13.33
N SER A 294 -3.33 -1.74 14.42
CA SER A 294 -3.24 -0.99 15.68
C SER A 294 -1.98 -1.33 16.46
N PHE A 295 -1.57 -0.41 17.35
CA PHE A 295 -0.45 -0.63 18.25
C PHE A 295 -0.68 -1.83 19.16
N GLU A 296 -1.90 -1.98 19.71
CA GLU A 296 -2.32 -3.11 20.53
C GLU A 296 -2.23 -4.42 19.76
N THR A 297 -2.63 -4.44 18.49
CA THR A 297 -2.51 -5.64 17.64
C THR A 297 -1.05 -6.04 17.47
N LEU A 298 -0.13 -5.09 17.27
CA LEU A 298 1.31 -5.38 17.23
C LEU A 298 1.80 -5.96 18.56
N LEU A 299 1.39 -5.42 19.71
CA LEU A 299 1.74 -6.00 21.01
C LEU A 299 1.16 -7.41 21.20
N GLU A 300 -0.07 -7.67 20.75
CA GLU A 300 -0.66 -9.00 20.77
C GLU A 300 0.15 -10.00 19.94
N HIS A 301 0.69 -9.58 18.79
CA HIS A 301 1.62 -10.35 17.99
C HIS A 301 2.96 -10.60 18.70
N PHE A 302 3.50 -9.60 19.40
CA PHE A 302 4.72 -9.78 20.21
C PHE A 302 4.57 -10.91 21.22
N PHE A 303 3.51 -10.89 22.03
CA PHE A 303 3.23 -11.94 23.02
C PHE A 303 2.82 -13.29 22.39
N ARG A 304 2.56 -13.33 21.08
CA ARG A 304 2.30 -14.59 20.35
C ARG A 304 3.59 -15.35 20.05
N ILE A 305 4.72 -14.64 19.92
CA ILE A 305 5.99 -15.21 19.44
C ILE A 305 7.09 -15.29 20.49
N VAL A 306 6.94 -14.61 21.63
CA VAL A 306 7.91 -14.63 22.74
C VAL A 306 7.39 -15.37 23.97
N ASP A 307 8.31 -15.83 24.84
CA ASP A 307 7.99 -16.20 26.22
C ASP A 307 8.25 -14.96 27.10
N PRO A 308 7.21 -14.21 27.50
CA PRO A 308 7.39 -12.97 28.23
C PRO A 308 7.88 -13.19 29.67
N THR A 309 7.98 -14.44 30.12
CA THR A 309 8.43 -14.82 31.47
C THR A 309 9.88 -15.30 31.48
N ALA A 310 10.55 -15.32 30.33
CA ALA A 310 11.96 -15.66 30.18
C ALA A 310 12.86 -14.43 30.44
N LEU A 311 13.71 -14.52 31.48
CA LEU A 311 14.65 -13.47 31.86
C LEU A 311 16.00 -13.69 31.16
N ASN A 312 16.35 -12.81 30.22
CA ASN A 312 17.62 -12.84 29.47
C ASN A 312 17.85 -14.10 28.64
N TYR A 313 16.79 -14.70 28.10
CA TYR A 313 16.87 -15.74 27.08
C TYR A 313 15.57 -15.82 26.30
N GLN A 314 15.63 -16.42 25.11
CA GLN A 314 14.46 -16.84 24.35
C GLN A 314 14.80 -18.09 23.53
N GLY A 315 14.03 -19.17 23.69
CA GLY A 315 14.40 -20.46 23.08
C GLY A 315 15.77 -20.94 23.56
N ASN A 316 16.70 -21.19 22.63
CA ASN A 316 18.08 -21.58 22.96
C ASN A 316 19.05 -20.38 23.01
N ASP A 317 18.57 -19.17 22.73
CA ASP A 317 19.38 -17.95 22.71
C ASP A 317 19.46 -17.39 24.14
N ILE A 318 20.64 -17.48 24.76
CA ILE A 318 20.87 -17.11 26.18
C ILE A 318 21.81 -15.92 26.26
N GLY A 319 21.40 -14.87 26.97
CA GLY A 319 22.18 -13.65 27.15
C GLY A 319 21.33 -12.40 27.34
N ILE A 320 21.91 -11.36 27.94
CA ILE A 320 21.22 -10.08 28.17
C ILE A 320 20.75 -9.43 26.87
N GLN A 321 21.42 -9.70 25.76
CA GLN A 321 21.06 -9.23 24.42
C GLN A 321 19.77 -9.86 23.87
N TYR A 322 19.29 -10.95 24.47
CA TYR A 322 18.06 -11.66 24.08
C TYR A 322 16.90 -11.42 25.05
N ARG A 323 17.02 -10.43 25.94
CA ARG A 323 15.95 -10.07 26.89
C ARG A 323 14.72 -9.53 26.15
N ASN A 324 13.55 -9.70 26.78
CA ASN A 324 12.30 -9.13 26.29
C ASN A 324 12.18 -7.65 26.69
N ALA A 325 11.98 -6.75 25.72
CA ALA A 325 11.72 -5.34 25.98
C ALA A 325 10.77 -4.73 24.94
N ILE A 326 9.94 -3.79 25.38
CA ILE A 326 9.07 -2.97 24.54
C ILE A 326 9.44 -1.51 24.78
N PHE A 327 9.75 -0.79 23.71
CA PHE A 327 10.19 0.59 23.78
C PHE A 327 9.09 1.54 23.30
N PHE A 328 8.63 2.43 24.18
CA PHE A 328 7.58 3.41 23.87
C PHE A 328 8.17 4.76 23.43
N GLN A 329 7.45 5.47 22.57
CA GLN A 329 7.82 6.81 22.11
C GLN A 329 7.17 7.94 22.92
N ASN A 330 6.06 7.64 23.61
CA ASN A 330 5.29 8.62 24.38
C ASN A 330 4.50 7.93 25.51
N GLU A 331 3.92 8.73 26.41
CA GLU A 331 3.18 8.21 27.56
C GLU A 331 1.89 7.46 27.18
N GLU A 332 1.24 7.80 26.06
CA GLU A 332 0.06 7.08 25.59
C GLU A 332 0.40 5.62 25.24
N GLU A 333 1.48 5.41 24.48
CA GLU A 333 2.00 4.08 24.18
C GLU A 333 2.41 3.32 25.45
N ARG A 334 3.07 4.00 26.40
CA ARG A 334 3.46 3.41 27.68
C ARG A 334 2.24 2.88 28.44
N ASP A 335 1.18 3.67 28.54
CA ASP A 335 -0.06 3.28 29.23
C ASP A 335 -0.73 2.09 28.56
N ILE A 336 -0.76 2.08 27.21
CA ILE A 336 -1.27 0.94 26.43
C ILE A 336 -0.45 -0.32 26.74
N ILE A 337 0.89 -0.24 26.72
CA ILE A 337 1.77 -1.39 27.01
C ILE A 337 1.53 -1.92 28.43
N ILE A 338 1.45 -1.04 29.43
CA ILE A 338 1.20 -1.42 30.82
C ILE A 338 -0.15 -2.14 30.95
N ASN A 339 -1.18 -1.66 30.28
CA ASN A 339 -2.50 -2.28 30.29
C ASN A 339 -2.49 -3.65 29.61
N VAL A 340 -1.84 -3.78 28.44
CA VAL A 340 -1.66 -5.08 27.77
C VAL A 340 -0.91 -6.06 28.67
N LEU A 341 0.19 -5.64 29.32
CA LEU A 341 0.95 -6.47 30.25
C LEU A 341 0.10 -6.96 31.42
N LYS A 342 -0.71 -6.09 32.03
CA LYS A 342 -1.64 -6.48 33.11
C LYS A 342 -2.63 -7.55 32.66
N GLU A 343 -3.21 -7.40 31.46
CA GLU A 343 -4.14 -8.39 30.92
C GLU A 343 -3.45 -9.70 30.54
N LYS A 344 -2.23 -9.63 29.98
CA LYS A 344 -1.43 -10.81 29.66
C LYS A 344 -1.02 -11.56 30.92
N GLN A 345 -0.59 -10.88 31.97
CA GLN A 345 -0.14 -11.50 33.23
C GLN A 345 -1.19 -12.46 33.81
N LYS A 346 -2.49 -12.18 33.65
CA LYS A 346 -3.58 -13.07 34.10
C LYS A 346 -3.54 -14.46 33.44
N LYS A 347 -2.87 -14.59 32.28
CA LYS A 347 -2.71 -15.85 31.53
C LYS A 347 -1.41 -16.59 31.86
N TYR A 348 -0.49 -16.00 32.64
CA TYR A 348 0.79 -16.60 33.00
C TYR A 348 0.89 -16.82 34.52
N GLN A 349 1.34 -18.01 34.92
CA GLN A 349 1.61 -18.31 36.33
C GLN A 349 2.92 -17.66 36.80
N ARG A 350 3.94 -17.63 35.93
CA ARG A 350 5.19 -16.90 36.20
C ARG A 350 4.99 -15.41 35.96
N PRO A 351 5.69 -14.53 36.70
CA PRO A 351 5.67 -13.11 36.43
C PRO A 351 6.24 -12.83 35.03
N ILE A 352 5.57 -11.95 34.28
CA ILE A 352 6.10 -11.37 33.06
C ILE A 352 7.28 -10.47 33.44
N VAL A 353 8.41 -10.68 32.76
CA VAL A 353 9.67 -9.94 32.98
C VAL A 353 10.02 -9.05 31.78
N THR A 354 9.09 -8.87 30.85
CA THR A 354 9.24 -7.93 29.72
C THR A 354 9.47 -6.51 30.24
N ILE A 355 10.58 -5.91 29.84
CA ILE A 355 10.97 -4.55 30.21
C ILE A 355 10.13 -3.55 29.40
N VAL A 356 9.68 -2.48 30.04
CA VAL A 356 9.01 -1.35 29.39
C VAL A 356 9.86 -0.10 29.63
N LYS A 357 10.34 0.51 28.55
CA LYS A 357 11.25 1.66 28.64
C LYS A 357 11.00 2.65 27.52
N GLU A 358 11.38 3.90 27.72
CA GLU A 358 11.36 4.90 26.66
C GLU A 358 12.38 4.52 25.57
N VAL A 359 12.05 4.79 24.31
CA VAL A 359 12.92 4.53 23.16
C VAL A 359 14.31 5.14 23.36
N GLN A 360 15.34 4.33 23.14
CA GLN A 360 16.75 4.71 23.22
C GLN A 360 17.33 4.84 21.79
N PRO A 361 18.53 5.41 21.62
CA PRO A 361 19.21 5.37 20.32
C PRO A 361 19.23 3.95 19.74
N PHE A 362 18.86 3.84 18.46
CA PHE A 362 18.80 2.57 17.73
C PHE A 362 19.89 2.58 16.68
N TYR A 363 20.81 1.63 16.78
CA TYR A 363 21.91 1.43 15.85
C TYR A 363 21.54 0.28 14.91
N ASP A 364 21.38 0.56 13.61
CA ASP A 364 21.10 -0.49 12.62
C ASP A 364 22.23 -1.53 12.67
N ALA A 365 21.84 -2.81 12.71
CA ALA A 365 22.78 -3.91 12.61
C ALA A 365 23.34 -4.00 11.19
N GLU A 366 24.47 -4.69 11.06
CA GLU A 366 25.16 -4.90 9.81
C GLU A 366 24.25 -5.52 8.72
N ASP A 367 24.49 -5.17 7.45
CA ASP A 367 23.62 -5.55 6.31
C ASP A 367 23.37 -7.07 6.17
N TYR A 368 24.26 -7.91 6.70
CA TYR A 368 24.10 -9.36 6.67
C TYR A 368 23.05 -9.88 7.68
N HIS A 369 22.71 -9.08 8.71
CA HIS A 369 21.63 -9.40 9.66
C HIS A 369 20.25 -8.96 9.15
N GLN A 370 20.19 -7.89 8.36
CA GLN A 370 18.93 -7.42 7.77
C GLN A 370 18.33 -8.50 6.87
N ASP A 371 17.04 -8.80 7.01
CA ASP A 371 16.34 -9.81 6.21
C ASP A 371 16.98 -11.22 6.24
N TYR A 372 17.65 -11.58 7.33
CA TYR A 372 18.48 -12.79 7.39
C TYR A 372 17.72 -14.08 7.00
N LEU A 373 16.51 -14.29 7.52
CA LEU A 373 15.69 -15.48 7.21
C LEU A 373 15.06 -15.45 5.81
N THR A 374 14.96 -14.26 5.19
CA THR A 374 14.59 -14.16 3.76
C THR A 374 15.77 -14.58 2.88
N LYS A 375 17.00 -14.23 3.29
CA LYS A 375 18.24 -14.56 2.57
C LYS A 375 18.68 -16.03 2.80
N ASN A 376 18.29 -16.64 3.92
CA ASN A 376 18.72 -17.97 4.35
C ASN A 376 17.52 -18.86 4.74
N LEU A 377 16.93 -19.55 3.76
CA LEU A 377 15.68 -20.34 3.89
C LEU A 377 15.73 -21.57 4.82
N GLY A 378 16.87 -21.83 5.48
CA GLY A 378 17.05 -22.86 6.51
C GLY A 378 17.78 -22.34 7.75
N GLY A 379 17.86 -21.01 7.91
CA GLY A 379 18.49 -20.37 9.06
C GLY A 379 17.79 -20.75 10.37
N TYR A 380 18.57 -20.80 11.45
CA TYR A 380 18.03 -21.03 12.80
C TYR A 380 17.05 -19.92 13.19
N CYS A 381 15.91 -20.30 13.75
CA CYS A 381 14.95 -19.38 14.33
C CYS A 381 14.13 -20.11 15.40
N HIS A 382 14.01 -19.51 16.58
CA HIS A 382 13.14 -20.04 17.64
C HIS A 382 11.67 -19.60 17.49
N ILE A 383 11.37 -18.64 16.60
CA ILE A 383 10.02 -18.13 16.33
C ILE A 383 9.35 -18.96 15.22
N ASN A 384 8.13 -19.42 15.50
CA ASN A 384 7.29 -20.06 14.49
C ASN A 384 6.59 -19.01 13.60
N LEU A 385 7.12 -18.83 12.39
CA LEU A 385 6.59 -17.87 11.40
C LEU A 385 5.17 -18.21 10.89
N ASN A 386 4.70 -19.45 11.09
CA ASN A 386 3.34 -19.85 10.73
C ASN A 386 2.27 -19.38 11.72
N LEU A 387 2.66 -18.70 12.80
CA LEU A 387 1.71 -18.11 13.76
C LEU A 387 1.01 -16.85 13.23
N VAL A 388 1.41 -16.30 12.08
CA VAL A 388 0.62 -15.27 11.36
C VAL A 388 -0.50 -15.97 10.59
N LYS A 389 -1.75 -15.57 10.83
CA LYS A 389 -2.91 -16.11 10.11
C LYS A 389 -3.02 -15.53 8.71
N ASP A 390 -3.69 -16.23 7.80
CA ASP A 390 -3.82 -15.79 6.41
C ASP A 390 -4.52 -14.42 6.30
N GLU A 391 -5.56 -14.17 7.11
CA GLU A 391 -6.19 -12.84 7.14
C GLU A 391 -5.29 -11.74 7.74
N GLU A 392 -4.19 -12.05 8.41
CA GLU A 392 -3.25 -11.06 8.98
C GLU A 392 -2.08 -10.77 8.02
N ARG A 393 -1.90 -11.58 6.97
CA ARG A 393 -0.79 -11.47 6.02
C ARG A 393 -0.98 -10.35 4.99
N LYS A 394 0.14 -9.79 4.54
CA LYS A 394 0.23 -8.82 3.44
C LYS A 394 -0.24 -9.35 2.08
#